data_AF-A0A538S592-F1
#
_entry.id   AF-A0A538S592-F1
#
_cell.length_a   1.000
_cell.length_b   1.000
_cell.length_c   1.000
_cell.angle_alpha   90.00
_cell.angle_beta   90.00
_cell.angle_gamma   90.00
#
_symmetry.space_group_name_H-M   'P 1'
#
loop_
_entity.id
_entity.type
_entity.pdbx_description
1 polymer ?
#
loop_
_entity_poly.entity_id
_entity_poly.type
_entity_poly.pdbx_seq_one_letter_code
_entity_poly.pdbx_strand_id
1 'polypeptide(L)'
;MAAGGEAQVPAGAAVFPLIPAELGVNPLLLAVVHATVFLAGSDQEIVQSAAADETVERLAEYLRRLTPAQIKAVREDMTCLVGYARQQKWPKQVVRSLQSFLADYGIDEEGEA
;
A
#
# COMPACT_ATOMS: atom_id res chain seq x y z
N MET A 1 16.93 -7.68 -32.24
CA MET A 1 16.60 -9.11 -32.37
C MET A 1 17.56 -9.87 -31.45
N ALA A 2 17.21 -10.45 -30.29
CA ALA A 2 15.95 -10.65 -29.60
C ALA A 2 16.19 -10.74 -28.07
N ALA A 3 15.21 -10.24 -27.31
CA ALA A 3 14.79 -10.56 -25.94
C ALA A 3 15.86 -10.73 -24.83
N GLY A 4 16.17 -9.63 -24.14
CA GLY A 4 16.50 -9.71 -22.72
C GLY A 4 15.18 -9.93 -21.98
N GLY A 5 14.93 -11.18 -21.55
CA GLY A 5 13.65 -11.58 -20.97
C GLY A 5 13.24 -10.68 -19.83
N GLU A 6 12.10 -10.02 -19.96
CA GLU A 6 11.39 -9.45 -18.83
C GLU A 6 11.14 -10.62 -17.86
N ALA A 7 11.80 -10.60 -16.70
CA ALA A 7 11.50 -11.55 -15.64
C ALA A 7 10.03 -11.33 -15.27
N GLN A 8 9.16 -12.18 -15.80
CA GLN A 8 7.74 -12.10 -15.59
C GLN A 8 7.49 -12.30 -14.10
N VAL A 9 6.77 -11.35 -13.48
CA VAL A 9 6.40 -11.45 -12.07
C VAL A 9 5.72 -12.81 -11.86
N PRO A 10 6.15 -13.62 -10.88
CA PRO A 10 5.57 -14.94 -10.65
C PRO A 10 4.06 -14.88 -10.46
N ALA A 11 3.37 -15.92 -10.94
CA ALA A 11 1.94 -16.09 -10.62
C ALA A 11 1.77 -16.16 -9.09
N GLY A 12 0.71 -15.52 -8.59
CA GLY A 12 0.46 -15.42 -7.14
C GLY A 12 1.14 -14.23 -6.44
N ALA A 13 2.02 -13.48 -7.12
CA ALA A 13 2.55 -12.25 -6.56
C ALA A 13 1.53 -11.10 -6.68
N ALA A 14 1.26 -10.41 -5.57
CA ALA A 14 0.45 -9.21 -5.59
C ALA A 14 1.24 -8.05 -6.22
N VAL A 15 0.67 -7.41 -7.24
CA VAL A 15 1.30 -6.29 -7.94
C VAL A 15 0.53 -5.02 -7.62
N PHE A 16 1.24 -4.06 -7.01
CA PHE A 16 0.76 -2.69 -6.89
C PHE A 16 1.33 -1.87 -8.06
N PRO A 17 0.49 -1.22 -8.89
CA PRO A 17 0.99 -0.50 -10.05
C PRO A 17 1.79 0.74 -9.63
N LEU A 18 2.68 1.18 -10.51
CA LEU A 18 3.37 2.46 -10.32
C LEU A 18 2.36 3.61 -10.35
N ILE A 19 2.39 4.46 -9.33
CA ILE A 19 1.52 5.62 -9.24
C ILE A 19 2.19 6.80 -9.96
N PRO A 20 1.46 7.53 -10.83
CA PRO A 20 2.00 8.70 -11.52
C PRO A 20 2.46 9.78 -10.53
N ALA A 21 3.62 10.39 -10.80
CA ALA A 21 4.18 11.43 -9.93
C ALA A 21 3.27 12.67 -9.86
N GLU A 22 2.49 12.91 -10.91
CA GLU A 22 1.53 14.01 -11.03
C GLU A 22 0.38 13.90 -10.03
N LEU A 23 0.16 12.73 -9.43
CA LEU A 23 -0.85 12.54 -8.38
C LEU A 23 -0.44 13.23 -7.06
N GLY A 24 0.85 13.54 -6.89
CA GLY A 24 1.35 14.32 -5.75
C GLY A 24 1.38 13.60 -4.41
N VAL A 25 1.09 12.29 -4.38
CA VAL A 25 1.13 11.46 -3.16
C VAL A 25 2.58 11.29 -2.69
N ASN A 26 2.81 11.35 -1.37
CA ASN A 26 4.14 11.19 -0.80
C ASN A 26 4.82 9.87 -1.28
N PRO A 27 6.00 9.94 -1.94
CA PRO A 27 6.69 8.76 -2.46
C PRO A 27 7.07 7.73 -1.39
N LEU A 28 7.36 8.16 -0.16
CA LEU A 28 7.69 7.24 0.94
C LEU A 28 6.45 6.48 1.41
N LEU A 29 5.29 7.14 1.47
CA LEU A 29 4.03 6.47 1.74
C LEU A 29 3.71 5.45 0.64
N LEU A 30 3.87 5.85 -0.62
CA LEU A 30 3.66 4.94 -1.76
C LEU A 30 4.58 3.72 -1.71
N ALA A 31 5.85 3.90 -1.34
CA ALA A 31 6.79 2.80 -1.17
C ALA A 31 6.34 1.82 -0.07
N VAL A 32 5.84 2.34 1.06
CA VAL A 32 5.32 1.49 2.15
C VAL A 32 4.04 0.78 1.71
N VAL A 33 3.09 1.47 1.10
CA VAL A 33 1.85 0.85 0.57
C VAL A 33 2.18 -0.24 -0.45
N HIS A 34 3.10 0.02 -1.38
CA HIS A 34 3.54 -0.95 -2.37
C HIS A 34 4.14 -2.20 -1.70
N ALA A 35 5.04 -2.01 -0.73
CA ALA A 35 5.65 -3.11 0.01
C ALA A 35 4.60 -3.92 0.79
N THR A 36 3.68 -3.25 1.48
CA THR A 36 2.62 -3.91 2.24
C THR A 36 1.69 -4.72 1.34
N VAL A 37 1.29 -4.18 0.17
CA VAL A 37 0.47 -4.91 -0.81
C VAL A 37 1.19 -6.15 -1.31
N PHE A 38 2.48 -6.04 -1.62
CA PHE A 38 3.27 -7.20 -2.06
C PHE A 38 3.41 -8.25 -0.95
N LEU A 39 3.78 -7.83 0.26
CA LEU A 39 4.02 -8.74 1.39
C LEU A 39 2.75 -9.45 1.85
N ALA A 40 1.65 -8.71 2.07
CA ALA A 40 0.41 -9.26 2.60
C ALA A 40 -0.52 -9.84 1.53
N GLY A 41 -0.36 -9.42 0.27
CA GLY A 41 -1.24 -9.83 -0.83
C GLY A 41 -0.71 -10.99 -1.67
N SER A 42 0.58 -11.34 -1.56
CA SER A 42 1.16 -12.43 -2.35
C SER A 42 0.90 -13.80 -1.71
N ASP A 43 0.80 -14.82 -2.56
CA ASP A 43 0.64 -16.20 -2.14
C ASP A 43 1.86 -16.71 -1.34
N GLN A 44 1.63 -17.70 -0.48
CA GLN A 44 2.67 -18.27 0.41
C GLN A 44 3.87 -18.85 -0.37
N GLU A 45 3.64 -19.26 -1.63
CA GLU A 45 4.69 -19.73 -2.53
C GLU A 45 5.66 -18.61 -2.96
N ILE A 46 5.23 -17.35 -2.86
CA ILE A 46 6.03 -16.16 -3.20
C ILE A 46 6.60 -15.51 -1.93
N VAL A 47 5.76 -15.30 -0.92
CA VAL A 47 6.14 -14.66 0.34
C VAL A 47 5.66 -15.50 1.51
N GLN A 48 6.59 -15.88 2.40
CA GLN A 48 6.22 -16.61 3.61
C GLN A 48 5.35 -15.70 4.50
N SER A 49 4.11 -16.13 4.77
CA SER A 49 3.08 -15.28 5.38
C SER A 49 3.42 -14.78 6.78
N ALA A 50 3.96 -15.61 7.67
CA ALA A 50 4.35 -15.18 9.02
C ALA A 50 5.49 -14.14 9.01
N ALA A 51 6.44 -14.24 8.06
CA ALA A 51 7.50 -13.26 7.89
C ALA A 51 6.98 -11.96 7.27
N ALA A 52 6.02 -12.05 6.35
CA ALA A 52 5.31 -10.90 5.81
C ALA A 52 4.53 -10.16 6.89
N ASP A 53 3.74 -10.89 7.69
CA ASP A 53 2.91 -10.34 8.77
C ASP A 53 3.78 -9.58 9.78
N GLU A 54 4.86 -10.20 10.24
CA GLU A 54 5.86 -9.57 11.13
C GLU A 54 6.45 -8.29 10.52
N THR A 55 6.82 -8.32 9.22
CA THR A 55 7.38 -7.15 8.54
C THR A 55 6.36 -6.03 8.39
N VAL A 56 5.13 -6.37 8.00
CA VAL A 56 4.04 -5.42 7.84
C VAL A 56 3.65 -4.80 9.18
N GLU A 57 3.65 -5.56 10.26
CA GLU A 57 3.43 -5.04 11.61
C GLU A 57 4.52 -4.03 12.01
N ARG A 58 5.80 -4.32 11.73
CA ARG A 58 6.90 -3.36 11.96
C ARG A 58 6.75 -2.10 11.10
N LEU A 59 6.32 -2.20 9.84
CA LEU A 59 6.03 -1.04 9.00
C LEU A 59 4.91 -0.19 9.61
N ALA A 60 3.83 -0.82 10.07
CA ALA A 60 2.73 -0.15 10.76
C ALA A 60 3.21 0.56 12.03
N GLU A 61 4.04 -0.08 12.86
CA GLU A 61 4.62 0.54 14.06
C GLU A 61 5.42 1.81 13.76
N TYR A 62 6.15 1.86 12.64
CA TYR A 62 6.84 3.10 12.24
C TYR A 62 5.88 4.18 11.78
N LEU A 63 4.83 3.82 11.04
CA LEU A 63 3.80 4.76 10.62
C LEU A 63 2.97 5.31 11.81
N ARG A 64 2.77 4.52 12.86
CA ARG A 64 2.13 4.98 14.12
C ARG A 64 2.94 6.06 14.86
N ARG A 65 4.23 6.23 14.56
CA ARG A 65 5.07 7.28 15.16
C ARG A 65 4.94 8.63 14.45
N LEU A 66 4.14 8.70 13.39
CA LEU A 66 3.89 9.95 12.70
C LEU A 66 3.21 10.96 13.64
N THR A 67 3.63 12.22 13.54
CA THR A 67 2.98 13.32 14.24
C THR A 67 1.56 13.54 13.72
N PRO A 68 0.67 14.20 14.48
CA PRO A 68 -0.70 14.48 14.01
C PRO A 68 -0.75 15.24 12.67
N ALA A 69 0.19 16.16 12.43
CA ALA A 69 0.29 16.88 11.16
C ALA A 69 0.66 15.95 9.99
N GLN A 70 1.55 14.98 10.23
CA GLN A 70 1.93 13.98 9.23
C GLN A 70 0.81 12.97 8.99
N ILE A 71 0.08 12.55 10.03
CA ILE A 71 -1.09 11.67 9.89
C ILE A 71 -2.13 12.34 9.01
N LYS A 72 -2.43 13.63 9.24
CA LYS A 72 -3.34 14.40 8.39
C LYS A 72 -2.89 14.40 6.92
N ALA A 73 -1.62 14.67 6.66
CA ALA A 73 -1.08 14.65 5.29
C ALA A 73 -1.19 13.25 4.65
N VAL A 74 -0.89 12.19 5.40
CA VAL A 74 -1.04 10.79 4.94
C VAL A 74 -2.51 10.45 4.64
N ARG A 75 -3.48 10.94 5.42
CA ARG A 75 -4.92 10.76 5.12
C ARG A 75 -5.33 11.44 3.81
N GLU A 76 -4.86 12.67 3.58
CA GLU A 76 -5.11 13.41 2.33
C GLU A 76 -4.51 12.66 1.13
N ASP A 77 -3.28 12.18 1.28
CA ASP A 77 -2.58 11.35 0.30
C ASP A 77 -3.32 10.05 -0.03
N MET A 78 -3.76 9.31 1.00
CA MET A 78 -4.54 8.07 0.82
C MET A 78 -5.90 8.35 0.16
N THR A 79 -6.52 9.49 0.47
CA THR A 79 -7.77 9.92 -0.18
C THR A 79 -7.55 10.19 -1.68
N CYS A 80 -6.44 10.87 -2.02
CA CYS A 80 -6.04 11.11 -3.40
C CYS A 80 -5.82 9.78 -4.15
N LEU A 81 -5.08 8.85 -3.52
CA LEU A 81 -4.80 7.53 -4.07
C LEU A 81 -6.08 6.70 -4.32
N VAL A 82 -7.03 6.71 -3.37
CA VAL A 82 -8.34 6.05 -3.53
C VAL A 82 -9.13 6.68 -4.68
N GLY A 83 -9.11 8.01 -4.79
CA GLY A 83 -9.75 8.75 -5.88
C GLY A 83 -9.20 8.32 -7.24
N TYR A 84 -7.87 8.24 -7.36
CA TYR A 84 -7.19 7.74 -8.54
C TYR A 84 -7.54 6.29 -8.87
N ALA A 85 -7.48 5.38 -7.89
CA ALA A 85 -7.80 3.97 -8.07
C ALA A 85 -9.23 3.78 -8.62
N ARG A 86 -10.19 4.58 -8.14
CA ARG A 86 -11.57 4.58 -8.64
C ARG A 86 -11.67 5.09 -10.09
N GLN A 87 -10.97 6.16 -10.43
CA GLN A 87 -10.93 6.70 -11.80
C GLN A 87 -10.33 5.69 -12.79
N GLN A 88 -9.28 4.98 -12.36
CA GLN A 88 -8.64 3.90 -13.11
C GLN A 88 -9.44 2.59 -13.08
N LYS A 89 -10.62 2.56 -12.47
CA LYS A 89 -11.53 1.41 -12.39
C LYS A 89 -10.85 0.16 -11.80
N TRP A 90 -10.01 0.34 -10.79
CA TRP A 90 -9.40 -0.77 -10.08
C TRP A 90 -10.47 -1.66 -9.42
N PRO A 91 -10.15 -2.94 -9.13
CA PRO A 91 -11.08 -3.83 -8.46
C PRO A 91 -11.61 -3.24 -7.15
N LYS A 92 -12.91 -3.39 -6.89
CA LYS A 92 -13.57 -2.83 -5.69
C LYS A 92 -12.90 -3.26 -4.38
N GLN A 93 -12.37 -4.49 -4.34
CA GLN A 93 -11.64 -5.01 -3.20
C GLN A 93 -10.36 -4.21 -2.94
N VAL A 94 -9.57 -3.91 -3.97
CA VAL A 94 -8.35 -3.10 -3.86
C VAL A 94 -8.68 -1.69 -3.39
N VAL A 95 -9.72 -1.07 -3.97
CA VAL A 95 -10.19 0.26 -3.53
C VAL A 95 -10.58 0.22 -2.05
N ARG A 96 -11.30 -0.82 -1.60
CA ARG A 96 -11.69 -0.98 -0.20
C ARG A 96 -10.47 -1.14 0.72
N SER A 97 -9.50 -1.96 0.35
CA SER A 97 -8.26 -2.13 1.11
C SER A 97 -7.48 -0.82 1.25
N LEU A 98 -7.40 0.00 0.19
CA LEU A 98 -6.77 1.32 0.28
C LEU A 98 -7.55 2.29 1.18
N GLN A 99 -8.87 2.20 1.20
CA GLN A 99 -9.71 3.02 2.08
C GLN A 99 -9.57 2.66 3.55
N SER A 100 -9.43 1.38 3.88
CA SER A 100 -9.27 0.92 5.26
C SER A 100 -7.82 0.84 5.72
N PHE A 101 -6.84 0.96 4.82
CA PHE A 101 -5.41 0.78 5.10
C PHE A 101 -4.94 1.44 6.41
N LEU A 102 -5.19 2.74 6.60
CA LEU A 102 -4.68 3.42 7.80
C LEU A 102 -5.37 2.94 9.09
N ALA A 103 -6.65 2.61 9.01
CA ALA A 103 -7.42 2.09 10.15
C ALA A 103 -7.00 0.64 10.47
N ASP A 104 -6.88 -0.21 9.45
CA ASP A 104 -6.49 -1.62 9.58
C ASP A 104 -5.10 -1.76 10.23
N TYR A 105 -4.21 -0.80 9.98
CA TYR A 105 -2.87 -0.75 10.59
C TYR A 105 -2.79 0.12 11.85
N GLY A 106 -3.91 0.67 12.35
CA GLY A 106 -3.94 1.51 13.56
C GLY A 106 -3.10 2.78 13.46
N ILE A 107 -2.88 3.28 12.24
CA ILE A 107 -2.19 4.56 11.97
C ILE A 107 -3.17 5.71 12.15
N ASP A 108 -4.43 5.44 11.78
CA ASP A 108 -5.54 6.35 11.89
C ASP A 108 -6.50 5.88 12.98
N GLU A 109 -6.01 5.88 14.23
CA GLU A 109 -6.89 5.83 15.38
C GLU A 109 -7.50 7.23 15.51
N GLU A 110 -8.73 7.40 15.04
CA GLU A 110 -9.55 8.52 15.46
C GLU A 110 -9.60 8.50 16.99
N GLY A 111 -8.92 9.46 17.61
CA GLY A 111 -9.45 10.01 18.84
C GLY A 111 -10.87 10.47 18.52
N GLU A 112 -11.86 9.77 19.07
CA GLU A 112 -13.23 10.26 19.22
C GLU A 112 -13.16 11.75 19.61
N ALA A 113 -13.66 12.61 18.74
CA ALA A 113 -13.93 14.02 19.03
C ALA A 113 -15.28 14.39 18.41
#